data_AF-A0A4Q5C3J2-F1
#
_entry.id   AF-A0A4Q5C3J2-F1
#
_cell.length_a   1.000
_cell.length_b   1.000
_cell.length_c   1.000
_cell.angle_alpha   90.00
_cell.angle_beta   90.00
_cell.angle_gamma   90.00
#
_symmetry.space_group_name_H-M   'P 1'
#
loop_
_entity.id
_entity.type
_entity.pdbx_description
1 polymer ?
#
loop_
_entity_poly.entity_id
_entity_poly.type
_entity_poly.pdbx_seq_one_letter_code
_entity_poly.pdbx_strand_id
1 'polypeptide(L)'
;AIKECIEKGILADYLMRKGSEVVNMLLDEYDYETDIEVQREEAREQGREEGRKQGREEGRKQGREEGRKAERSTLIQKKLEKGKTISQIADELEDTEENIACLIEQFHLRIN
;
A
#
# COMPACT_ATOMS: atom_id res chain seq x y z
N ALA A 1 9.78 13.55 -39.48
CA ALA A 1 10.98 14.06 -40.18
C ALA A 1 11.50 13.07 -41.23
N ILE A 2 11.87 11.83 -40.86
CA ILE A 2 12.40 10.84 -41.82
C ILE A 2 11.34 10.33 -42.81
N LYS A 3 10.13 9.95 -42.34
CA LYS A 3 9.01 9.51 -43.19
C LYS A 3 8.69 10.49 -44.33
N GLU A 4 8.67 11.78 -44.04
CA GLU A 4 8.36 12.83 -45.02
C GLU A 4 9.45 13.00 -46.09
N CYS A 5 10.73 12.79 -45.74
CA CYS A 5 11.85 12.82 -46.69
C CYS A 5 11.86 11.58 -47.61
N ILE A 6 11.29 10.46 -47.17
CA ILE A 6 11.10 9.24 -47.96
C ILE A 6 9.95 9.44 -48.96
N GLU A 7 8.81 9.96 -48.50
CA GLU A 7 7.64 10.23 -49.35
C GLU A 7 7.92 11.27 -50.44
N LYS A 8 8.76 12.27 -50.14
CA LYS A 8 9.18 13.31 -51.10
C LYS A 8 10.27 12.84 -52.07
N GLY A 9 10.71 11.58 -51.99
CA GLY A 9 11.70 10.98 -52.89
C GLY A 9 13.14 11.49 -52.70
N ILE A 10 13.40 12.32 -51.67
CA ILE A 10 14.71 12.94 -51.43
C ILE A 10 15.72 11.90 -50.90
N LEU A 11 15.23 10.91 -50.15
CA LEU A 11 16.05 9.85 -49.55
C LEU A 11 15.91 8.48 -50.24
N ALA A 12 15.07 8.39 -51.28
CA ALA A 12 14.71 7.13 -51.93
C ALA A 12 15.94 6.40 -52.52
N ASP A 13 16.82 7.12 -53.23
CA ASP A 13 18.03 6.54 -53.83
C ASP A 13 19.06 6.06 -52.81
N TYR A 14 19.17 6.75 -51.67
CA TYR A 14 20.10 6.39 -50.60
C TYR A 14 19.64 5.15 -49.81
N LEU A 15 18.33 5.04 -49.55
CA LEU A 15 17.73 3.90 -48.85
C LEU A 15 17.64 2.66 -49.75
N MET A 16 17.34 2.81 -51.05
CA MET A 16 17.34 1.70 -52.02
C MET A 16 18.73 1.05 -52.17
N ARG A 17 19.82 1.82 -52.03
CA ARG A 17 21.20 1.30 -52.09
C ARG A 17 21.64 0.53 -50.83
N LYS A 18 21.03 0.79 -49.67
CA LYS A 18 21.39 0.16 -48.39
C LYS A 18 20.57 -1.11 -48.08
N GLY A 19 19.57 -1.42 -48.91
CA GLY A 19 18.74 -2.63 -48.80
C GLY A 19 17.62 -2.52 -47.76
N SER A 20 16.58 -3.34 -47.95
CA SER A 20 15.39 -3.42 -47.08
C SER A 20 15.70 -3.74 -45.62
N GLU A 21 16.86 -4.35 -45.34
CA GLU A 21 17.32 -4.69 -43.99
C GLU A 21 17.64 -3.45 -43.15
N VAL A 22 18.34 -2.47 -43.72
CA VAL A 22 18.68 -1.20 -43.03
C VAL A 22 17.44 -0.31 -42.86
N VAL A 23 16.53 -0.35 -43.84
CA VAL A 23 15.25 0.38 -43.79
C VAL A 23 14.31 -0.23 -42.74
N ASN A 24 14.25 -1.56 -42.65
CA ASN A 24 13.49 -2.24 -41.60
C ASN A 24 14.11 -1.99 -40.21
N MET A 25 15.44 -2.02 -40.07
CA MET A 25 16.11 -1.71 -38.79
C MET A 25 15.88 -0.26 -38.33
N LEU A 26 15.79 0.70 -39.28
CA LEU A 26 15.45 2.10 -39.02
C LEU A 26 13.94 2.37 -38.87
N LEU A 27 13.07 1.38 -39.10
CA LEU A 27 11.62 1.51 -38.94
C LEU A 27 11.07 0.63 -37.80
N ASP A 28 11.86 -0.33 -37.32
CA ASP A 28 11.73 -0.99 -36.01
C ASP A 28 12.05 -0.03 -34.84
N GLU A 29 12.32 1.25 -35.17
CA GLU A 29 12.50 2.36 -34.25
C GLU A 29 11.30 2.52 -33.31
N TYR A 30 11.44 1.93 -32.12
CA TYR A 30 10.82 2.35 -30.86
C TYR A 30 9.31 2.67 -30.96
N ASP A 31 8.50 1.65 -30.76
CA ASP A 31 7.05 1.81 -30.66
C ASP A 31 6.69 2.53 -29.35
N TYR A 32 6.68 3.86 -29.41
CA TYR A 32 6.27 4.73 -28.31
C TYR A 32 4.90 4.37 -27.75
N GLU A 33 3.99 3.82 -28.56
CA GLU A 33 2.68 3.40 -28.09
C GLU A 33 2.82 2.19 -27.15
N THR A 34 3.56 1.17 -27.57
CA THR A 34 3.88 0.01 -26.73
C THR A 34 4.59 0.42 -25.43
N ASP A 35 5.58 1.31 -25.50
CA ASP A 35 6.31 1.77 -24.32
C ASP A 35 5.44 2.53 -23.31
N ILE A 36 4.54 3.39 -23.82
CA ILE A 36 3.57 4.10 -22.98
C ILE A 36 2.59 3.11 -22.34
N GLU A 37 2.16 2.07 -23.07
CA GLU A 37 1.27 1.04 -22.55
C GLU A 37 1.94 0.21 -21.44
N VAL A 38 3.18 -0.23 -21.65
CA VAL A 38 3.97 -0.95 -20.66
C VAL A 38 4.15 -0.11 -19.40
N GLN A 39 4.58 1.16 -19.52
CA GLN A 39 4.74 2.04 -18.35
C GLN A 39 3.42 2.26 -17.60
N ARG A 40 2.28 2.34 -18.30
CA ARG A 40 0.96 2.46 -17.66
C ARG A 40 0.56 1.18 -16.96
N GLU A 41 0.91 0.02 -17.50
CA GLU A 41 0.66 -1.27 -16.86
C GLU A 41 1.53 -1.45 -15.62
N GLU A 42 2.84 -1.19 -15.72
CA GLU A 42 3.79 -1.22 -14.60
C GLU A 42 3.35 -0.28 -13.47
N ALA A 43 2.96 0.97 -13.80
CA ALA A 43 2.48 1.92 -12.80
C ALA A 43 1.20 1.44 -12.11
N ARG A 44 0.28 0.77 -12.84
CA ARG A 44 -0.93 0.17 -12.25
C ARG A 44 -0.59 -1.03 -11.37
N GLU A 45 0.36 -1.86 -11.77
CA GLU A 45 0.79 -3.02 -11.00
C GLU A 45 1.49 -2.59 -9.71
N GLN A 46 2.44 -1.66 -9.79
CA GLN A 46 3.10 -1.05 -8.64
C GLN A 46 2.08 -0.44 -7.68
N GLY A 47 1.13 0.35 -8.17
CA GLY A 47 0.08 0.93 -7.33
C GLY A 47 -0.79 -0.12 -6.63
N ARG A 48 -1.09 -1.25 -7.29
CA ARG A 48 -1.82 -2.37 -6.67
C ARG A 48 -0.99 -3.10 -5.63
N GLU A 49 0.30 -3.32 -5.89
CA GLU A 49 1.21 -3.99 -4.96
C GLU A 49 1.42 -3.14 -3.70
N GLU A 50 1.73 -1.85 -3.88
CA GLU A 50 1.87 -0.89 -2.80
C GLU A 50 0.59 -0.81 -1.96
N GLY A 51 -0.58 -0.65 -2.61
CA GLY A 51 -1.86 -0.63 -1.91
C GLY A 51 -2.14 -1.91 -1.12
N ARG A 52 -1.80 -3.08 -1.67
CA ARG A 52 -1.92 -4.36 -0.95
C ARG A 52 -0.95 -4.44 0.23
N LYS A 53 0.28 -3.99 0.06
CA LYS A 53 1.30 -4.02 1.12
C LYS A 53 0.91 -3.10 2.26
N GLN A 54 0.54 -1.86 1.96
CA GLN A 54 0.08 -0.88 2.92
C GLN A 54 -1.17 -1.38 3.68
N GLY A 55 -2.20 -1.84 2.96
CA GLY A 55 -3.41 -2.35 3.60
C GLY A 55 -3.16 -3.56 4.51
N ARG A 56 -2.25 -4.46 4.15
CA ARG A 56 -1.83 -5.58 5.01
C ARG A 56 -1.07 -5.12 6.24
N GLU A 57 -0.23 -4.11 6.12
CA GLU A 57 0.54 -3.57 7.24
C GLU A 57 -0.36 -2.82 8.22
N GLU A 58 -1.21 -1.93 7.72
CA GLU A 58 -2.21 -1.20 8.51
C GLU A 58 -3.15 -2.16 9.23
N GLY A 59 -3.71 -3.14 8.52
CA GLY A 59 -4.60 -4.14 9.13
C GLY A 59 -3.91 -4.98 10.22
N ARG A 60 -2.64 -5.35 10.02
CA ARG A 60 -1.87 -6.05 11.07
C ARG A 60 -1.59 -5.16 12.28
N LYS A 61 -1.26 -3.88 12.06
CA LYS A 61 -1.01 -2.94 13.14
C LYS A 61 -2.28 -2.70 13.95
N GLN A 62 -3.39 -2.43 13.29
CA GLN A 62 -4.69 -2.24 13.93
C GLN A 62 -5.12 -3.48 14.70
N GLY A 63 -5.07 -4.67 14.09
CA GLY A 63 -5.44 -5.92 14.77
C GLY A 63 -4.57 -6.24 15.99
N ARG A 64 -3.27 -5.91 15.96
CA ARG A 64 -2.39 -6.03 17.13
C ARG A 64 -2.77 -5.05 18.24
N GLU A 65 -3.10 -3.82 17.90
CA GLU A 65 -3.52 -2.81 18.88
C GLU A 65 -4.86 -3.18 19.51
N GLU A 66 -5.85 -3.58 18.71
CA GLU A 66 -7.14 -4.08 19.17
C GLU A 66 -6.97 -5.30 20.09
N GLY A 67 -6.11 -6.26 19.71
CA GLY A 67 -5.80 -7.42 20.55
C GLY A 67 -5.19 -7.05 21.90
N ARG A 68 -4.26 -6.10 21.94
CA ARG A 68 -3.68 -5.60 23.20
C ARG A 68 -4.72 -4.88 24.07
N LYS A 69 -5.59 -4.08 23.46
CA LYS A 69 -6.70 -3.41 24.18
C LYS A 69 -7.66 -4.44 24.77
N ALA A 70 -8.05 -5.46 24.00
CA ALA A 70 -8.90 -6.53 24.49
C ALA A 70 -8.24 -7.31 25.65
N GLU A 71 -6.97 -7.68 25.52
CA GLU A 71 -6.23 -8.34 26.60
C GLU A 71 -6.19 -7.48 27.88
N ARG A 72 -5.88 -6.19 27.76
CA ARG A 72 -5.93 -5.24 28.89
C ARG A 72 -7.31 -5.19 29.53
N SER A 73 -8.38 -5.09 28.74
CA SER A 73 -9.75 -5.09 29.25
C SER A 73 -10.09 -6.36 30.03
N THR A 74 -9.60 -7.53 29.60
CA THR A 74 -9.79 -8.76 30.39
C THR A 74 -9.05 -8.74 31.72
N LEU A 75 -7.88 -8.11 31.79
CA LEU A 75 -7.14 -7.94 33.05
C LEU A 75 -7.87 -6.98 33.99
N ILE A 76 -8.38 -5.86 33.45
CA ILE A 76 -9.19 -4.89 34.20
C ILE A 76 -10.43 -5.57 34.78
N GLN A 77 -11.16 -6.34 33.96
CA GLN A 77 -12.35 -7.08 34.42
C GLN A 77 -12.02 -8.02 35.59
N LYS A 78 -10.96 -8.84 35.46
CA LYS A 78 -10.52 -9.74 36.54
C LYS A 78 -10.11 -9.01 37.82
N LYS A 79 -9.64 -7.76 37.73
CA LYS A 79 -9.26 -6.95 38.89
C LYS A 79 -10.49 -6.28 39.53
N LEU A 80 -11.46 -5.85 38.72
CA LEU A 80 -12.76 -5.35 39.19
C LEU A 80 -13.54 -6.45 39.93
N GLU A 81 -13.55 -7.68 39.41
CA GLU A 81 -14.15 -8.84 40.09
C GLU A 81 -13.49 -9.16 41.44
N LYS A 82 -12.22 -8.79 41.62
CA LYS A 82 -11.51 -8.88 42.90
C LYS A 82 -11.77 -7.70 43.83
N GLY A 83 -12.66 -6.78 43.46
CA GLY A 83 -13.05 -5.61 44.25
C GLY A 83 -12.02 -4.48 44.26
N LYS A 84 -11.09 -4.43 43.31
CA LYS A 84 -10.09 -3.34 43.23
C LYS A 84 -10.71 -2.07 42.67
N THR A 85 -10.24 -0.93 43.16
CA THR A 85 -10.66 0.39 42.66
C THR A 85 -9.96 0.75 41.35
N ILE A 86 -10.49 1.70 40.59
CA ILE A 86 -9.88 2.20 39.35
C ILE A 86 -8.43 2.67 39.60
N SER A 87 -8.21 3.41 40.69
CA SER A 87 -6.89 3.91 41.08
C SER A 87 -5.88 2.77 41.31
N GLN A 88 -6.26 1.73 42.06
CA GLN A 88 -5.39 0.56 42.27
C GLN A 88 -5.11 -0.21 40.99
N ILE A 89 -6.08 -0.28 40.08
CA ILE A 89 -5.91 -0.94 38.78
C ILE A 89 -4.96 -0.15 37.88
N ALA A 90 -5.08 1.19 37.87
CA ALA A 90 -4.20 2.09 37.14
C ALA A 90 -2.75 1.93 37.62
N ASP A 91 -2.53 1.96 38.94
CA ASP A 91 -1.21 1.71 39.54
C ASP A 91 -0.65 0.33 39.19
N GLU A 92 -1.45 -0.74 39.31
CA GLU A 92 -0.99 -2.12 39.04
C GLU A 92 -0.71 -2.41 37.57
N LEU A 93 -1.39 -1.71 36.66
CA LEU A 93 -1.21 -1.87 35.21
C LEU A 93 -0.27 -0.82 34.62
N GLU A 94 0.34 0.03 35.46
CA GLU A 94 1.18 1.16 35.07
C GLU A 94 0.51 2.01 33.97
N ASP A 95 -0.78 2.29 34.17
CA ASP A 95 -1.63 3.05 33.23
C ASP A 95 -2.34 4.19 33.97
N THR A 96 -3.02 5.08 33.24
CA THR A 96 -3.74 6.20 33.86
C THR A 96 -5.18 5.83 34.20
N GLU A 97 -5.73 6.46 35.24
CA GLU A 97 -7.14 6.23 35.63
C GLU A 97 -8.11 6.56 34.49
N GLU A 98 -7.81 7.58 33.67
CA GLU A 98 -8.62 7.93 32.49
C GLU A 98 -8.62 6.81 31.45
N ASN A 99 -7.46 6.19 31.19
CA ASN A 99 -7.36 5.08 30.24
C ASN A 99 -8.10 3.84 30.75
N ILE A 100 -7.99 3.54 32.05
CA ILE A 100 -8.74 2.44 32.67
C ILE A 100 -10.25 2.69 32.59
N ALA A 101 -10.71 3.90 32.94
CA ALA A 101 -12.11 4.29 32.83
C ALA A 101 -12.64 4.19 31.39
N CYS A 102 -11.86 4.69 30.43
CA CYS A 102 -12.18 4.60 29.00
C CYS A 102 -12.35 3.15 28.54
N LEU A 103 -11.45 2.24 28.94
CA LEU A 103 -11.56 0.82 28.60
C LEU A 103 -12.75 0.14 29.27
N ILE A 104 -13.09 0.51 30.50
CA ILE A 104 -14.29 0.02 31.20
C ILE A 104 -15.56 0.41 30.45
N GLU A 105 -15.65 1.67 30.02
CA GLU A 105 -16.79 2.16 29.23
C GLU A 105 -16.85 1.50 27.86
N GLN A 106 -15.73 1.46 27.12
CA GLN A 106 -15.63 0.92 25.77
C GLN A 106 -16.02 -0.57 25.70
N PHE A 107 -15.59 -1.36 26.68
CA PHE A 107 -15.87 -2.80 26.72
C PHE A 107 -17.05 -3.17 27.62
N HIS A 108 -17.77 -2.18 28.16
CA HIS A 108 -18.91 -2.36 29.07
C HIS A 108 -18.60 -3.30 30.26
N LEU A 109 -17.42 -3.16 30.85
CA LEU A 109 -16.96 -4.02 31.93
C LEU A 109 -17.78 -3.73 33.20
N ARG A 110 -18.35 -4.77 33.83
CA ARG A 110 -19.10 -4.67 35.08
C ARG A 110 -18.74 -5.82 36.03
N ILE A 111 -18.92 -5.57 37.32
CA ILE A 111 -18.85 -6.60 38.36
C ILE A 111 -20.14 -7.42 38.26
N ASN A 112 -20.01 -8.74 38.10
CA ASN A 112 -21.14 -9.68 38.15
C ASN A 112 -21.60 -9.92 39.59
#